data_AF-A0A166F3D8-F1
#
_entry.id   AF-A0A166F3D8-F1
#
_cell.length_a   1.000
_cell.length_b   1.000
_cell.length_c   1.000
_cell.angle_alpha   90.00
_cell.angle_beta   90.00
_cell.angle_gamma   90.00
#
_symmetry.space_group_name_H-M   'P 1'
#
loop_
_entity.id
_entity.type
_entity.pdbx_description
1 polymer ?
#
loop_
_entity_poly.entity_id
_entity_poly.type
_entity_poly.pdbx_seq_one_letter_code
_entity_poly.pdbx_strand_id
1 'polypeptide(L)' 'MKIDAKIQIEYGNSKDADISFQSLEVENKGFIKSNKEENILNYNLSAESLSTFLSTVDDLIFSEILVEKVLKSTSTPKHQ' A
#
# COMPACT_ATOMS: atom_id res chain seq x y z
N MET A 1 20.12 10.22 10.32
CA MET A 1 19.11 11.21 9.86
C MET A 1 17.77 10.58 10.18
N LYS A 2 16.79 11.29 10.71
CA LYS A 2 15.48 10.68 10.95
C LYS A 2 14.48 11.18 9.91
N ILE A 3 13.85 10.26 9.20
CA ILE A 3 12.83 10.53 8.19
C ILE A 3 11.54 9.89 8.68
N ASP A 4 10.52 10.72 8.92
CA ASP A 4 9.17 10.29 9.22
C ASP A 4 8.27 10.75 8.07
N ALA A 5 7.50 9.83 7.49
CA ALA A 5 6.67 10.10 6.32
C ALA A 5 5.29 9.48 6.44
N LYS A 6 4.30 10.14 5.85
CA LYS A 6 2.94 9.62 5.69
C LYS A 6 2.63 9.50 4.20
N ILE A 7 2.23 8.32 3.77
CA ILE A 7 1.72 8.05 2.42
C ILE A 7 0.23 7.71 2.55
N GLN A 8 -0.60 8.34 1.72
CA GLN A 8 -2.03 8.06 1.64
C GLN A 8 -2.35 7.61 0.22
N ILE A 9 -3.06 6.48 0.11
CA ILE A 9 -3.53 5.93 -1.16
C ILE A 9 -5.04 5.82 -1.08
N GLU A 10 -5.72 6.48 -2.00
CA GLU A 10 -7.18 6.48 -2.10
C GLU A 10 -7.62 5.57 -3.24
N TYR A 11 -8.48 4.60 -2.94
CA TYR A 11 -9.09 3.70 -3.92
C TYR A 11 -10.43 4.25 -4.38
N GLY A 12 -10.85 3.86 -5.59
CA GLY A 12 -12.17 4.23 -6.11
C GLY A 12 -13.35 3.70 -5.28
N ASN A 13 -13.14 2.67 -4.46
CA ASN A 13 -14.16 2.15 -3.54
C ASN A 13 -13.52 1.47 -2.32
N SER A 14 -14.29 1.35 -1.22
CA SER A 14 -13.79 0.77 0.04
C SER A 14 -13.48 -0.73 -0.05
N LYS A 15 -14.11 -1.46 -0.99
CA LYS A 15 -13.87 -2.89 -1.18
C LYS A 15 -12.47 -3.15 -1.74
N ASP A 16 -12.04 -2.38 -2.73
CA ASP A 16 -10.70 -2.48 -3.31
C ASP A 16 -9.63 -2.08 -2.30
N ALA A 17 -9.90 -1.05 -1.49
CA ALA A 17 -9.04 -0.69 -0.37
C ALA A 17 -8.94 -1.83 0.67
N ASP A 18 -10.04 -2.53 0.95
CA ASP A 18 -10.05 -3.68 1.86
C ASP A 18 -9.22 -4.84 1.33
N ILE A 19 -9.37 -5.15 0.04
CA ILE A 19 -8.59 -6.20 -0.62
C ILE A 19 -7.11 -5.84 -0.60
N SER A 20 -6.75 -4.59 -0.90
CA SER A 20 -5.36 -4.17 -0.83
C SER A 20 -4.80 -4.24 0.58
N PHE A 21 -5.52 -3.68 1.56
CA PHE A 21 -5.10 -3.70 2.96
C PHE A 21 -4.85 -5.12 3.48
N GLN A 22 -5.69 -6.08 3.12
CA GLN A 22 -5.52 -7.49 3.49
C GLN A 22 -4.41 -8.17 2.69
N SER A 23 -4.26 -7.86 1.40
CA SER A 23 -3.21 -8.43 0.54
C SER A 23 -1.82 -7.95 0.93
N LEU A 24 -1.75 -6.71 1.38
CA LEU A 24 -0.56 -6.03 1.87
C LEU A 24 -0.58 -5.94 3.40
N GLU A 25 -1.31 -6.82 4.09
CA GLU A 25 -1.26 -6.92 5.55
C GLU A 25 0.11 -7.51 5.91
N VAL A 26 1.12 -6.65 5.81
CA VAL A 26 2.48 -7.00 6.12
C VAL A 26 2.55 -7.03 7.63
N GLU A 27 2.66 -8.22 8.22
CA GLU A 27 3.15 -8.39 9.59
C GLU A 27 4.62 -7.92 9.69
N ASN A 28 4.93 -6.67 9.34
CA ASN A 28 6.29 -6.15 9.31
C ASN A 28 6.57 -5.29 10.53
N LYS A 29 7.05 -5.99 11.56
CA LYS A 29 7.73 -5.47 12.75
C LYS A 29 8.85 -4.49 12.37
N GLY A 30 8.57 -3.19 12.29
CA GLY A 30 9.60 -2.16 12.50
C GLY A 30 9.49 -0.86 11.72
N PHE A 31 9.14 -0.89 10.42
CA PHE A 31 9.41 0.25 9.52
C PHE A 31 8.17 0.95 8.95
N ILE A 32 7.03 0.26 8.85
CA ILE A 32 5.77 0.79 8.30
C ILE A 32 4.63 0.44 9.25
N LYS A 33 3.79 1.42 9.56
CA LYS A 33 2.50 1.22 10.21
C LYS A 33 1.39 1.56 9.23
N SER A 34 0.54 0.60 8.89
CA SER A 34 -0.61 0.81 8.01
C SER A 34 -1.92 0.87 8.82
N ASN A 35 -2.88 1.62 8.32
CA ASN A 35 -4.28 1.51 8.71
C ASN A 35 -5.18 1.80 7.50
N LYS A 36 -6.46 1.42 7.60
CA LYS A 36 -7.48 1.73 6.61
C LYS A 36 -8.58 2.58 7.25
N GLU A 37 -8.98 3.62 6.53
CA GLU A 37 -10.17 4.43 6.81
C GLU A 37 -11.00 4.49 5.52
N GLU A 38 -12.17 3.84 5.50
CA GLU A 38 -13.04 3.73 4.31
C GLU A 38 -12.34 3.18 3.06
N ASN A 39 -12.10 4.02 2.05
CA ASN A 39 -11.40 3.74 0.80
C ASN A 39 -9.94 4.24 0.80
N ILE A 40 -9.42 4.68 1.95
CA ILE A 40 -8.08 5.26 2.08
C ILE A 40 -7.19 4.33 2.91
N LEU A 41 -6.00 4.02 2.36
CA LEU A 41 -4.92 3.38 3.09
C LEU A 41 -3.90 4.43 3.54
N ASN A 42 -3.62 4.45 4.84
CA ASN A 42 -2.61 5.31 5.43
C ASN A 42 -1.40 4.48 5.82
N TYR A 43 -0.22 4.87 5.34
CA TYR A 43 1.06 4.30 5.71
C TYR A 43 1.91 5.34 6.42
N ASN A 44 2.34 5.04 7.65
CA ASN A 44 3.30 5.84 8.40
C ASN A 44 4.65 5.12 8.40
N LEU A 45 5.67 5.75 7.83
CA LEU A 45 7.01 5.19 7.66
C LEU A 45 8.00 5.94 8.54
N SER A 46 8.96 5.22 9.11
CA SER A 46 10.10 5.81 9.81
C SER A 46 11.40 5.16 9.33
N ALA A 47 12.41 5.97 9.03
CA ALA A 47 13.69 5.52 8.51
C ALA A 47 14.88 6.36 9.04
N GLU A 48 16.01 5.69 9.22
CA GLU A 48 17.26 6.28 9.74
C GLU A 48 18.21 6.82 8.64
N SER A 49 17.83 6.61 7.37
CA SER A 49 18.58 7.08 6.21
C SER A 49 17.67 7.30 5.00
N LEU A 50 18.08 8.20 4.10
CA LEU A 50 17.36 8.45 2.85
C LEU A 50 17.32 7.22 1.94
N SER A 51 18.38 6.41 1.93
CA SER A 51 18.41 5.15 1.17
C SER A 51 17.37 4.15 1.69
N THR A 52 17.28 3.96 3.02
CA THR A 52 16.28 3.07 3.61
C THR A 52 14.86 3.56 3.33
N PHE A 53 14.62 4.87 3.45
CA PHE A 53 13.34 5.47 3.11
C PHE A 53 12.96 5.20 1.65
N LEU A 54 13.86 5.49 0.71
CA LEU A 54 13.63 5.29 -0.72
C LEU A 54 13.30 3.83 -1.04
N SER A 55 14.13 2.88 -0.58
CA SER A 55 13.86 1.46 -0.80
C SER A 55 12.51 1.01 -0.24
N THR A 56 12.13 1.51 0.95
CA THR A 56 10.85 1.14 1.57
C THR A 56 9.65 1.71 0.81
N VAL A 57 9.76 2.96 0.33
CA VAL A 57 8.70 3.59 -0.47
C VAL A 57 8.58 2.94 -1.84
N ASP A 58 9.70 2.61 -2.48
CA ASP A 58 9.71 1.91 -3.78
C ASP A 58 9.02 0.55 -3.67
N ASP A 59 9.33 -0.24 -2.64
CA ASP A 59 8.69 -1.54 -2.38
C ASP A 59 7.18 -1.39 -2.14
N LEU A 60 6.77 -0.38 -1.37
CA LEU A 60 5.36 -0.09 -1.09
C LEU A 60 4.60 0.28 -2.37
N ILE A 61 5.11 1.25 -3.13
CA ILE A 61 4.48 1.71 -4.38
C ILE A 61 4.40 0.58 -5.40
N PHE A 62 5.45 -0.22 -5.53
CA PHE A 62 5.45 -1.36 -6.45
C PHE A 62 4.40 -2.40 -6.06
N SER A 63 4.29 -2.72 -4.78
CA SER A 63 3.29 -3.66 -4.27
C SER A 63 1.87 -3.16 -4.55
N GLU A 64 1.62 -1.86 -4.38
CA GLU A 64 0.32 -1.25 -4.64
C GLU A 64 -0.05 -1.24 -6.13
N ILE A 65 0.92 -1.00 -7.01
CA ILE A 65 0.74 -1.13 -8.47
C ILE A 65 0.36 -2.57 -8.85
N LEU A 66 0.94 -3.57 -8.19
CA LEU A 66 0.60 -4.98 -8.45
C LEU A 66 -0.83 -5.29 -8.01
N VAL A 67 -1.24 -4.84 -6.82
CA VAL A 67 -2.61 -5.02 -6.33
C VAL A 67 -3.61 -4.37 -7.28
N GLU A 68 -3.35 -3.14 -7.71
CA GLU A 68 -4.21 -2.43 -8.67
C GLU A 68 -4.37 -3.22 -9.98
N LYS A 69 -3.28 -3.78 -10.51
CA LYS A 69 -3.33 -4.62 -11.73
C LYS A 69 -4.17 -5.88 -11.53
N VAL A 70 -4.00 -6.56 -10.39
CA VAL A 70 -4.79 -7.75 -10.06
C VAL A 70 -6.27 -7.40 -9.97
N LEU A 71 -6.63 -6.34 -9.24
CA LEU A 71 -8.00 -5.88 -9.10
C LEU A 71 -8.66 -5.57 -10.46
N LYS A 72 -7.95 -4.86 -11.34
CA LYS A 72 -8.44 -4.59 -12.72
C LYS A 72 -8.64 -5.87 -13.53
N SER A 73 -7.73 -6.84 -13.38
CA SER A 73 -7.81 -8.11 -14.13
C SER A 73 -8.94 -9.03 -13.65
N THR A 74 -9.36 -8.93 -12.39
CA THR A 74 -10.42 -9.76 -11.80
C THR A 74 -11.81 -9.13 -11.93
N SER A 75 -11.89 -7.80 -12.07
CA SER A 75 -13.15 -7.06 -12.24
C SER A 75 -13.64 -6.97 -13.69
N THR A 76 -12.85 -7.43 -14.67
CA THR A 76 -13.29 -7.53 -16.07
C THR A 76 -14.03 -8.85 -16.28
N PRO A 77 -15.32 -8.88 -16.67
CA PRO A 77 -16.01 -10.13 -16.98
C PRO A 77 -15.32 -10.79 -18.17
N LYS A 78 -14.82 -12.01 -17.98
CA LYS A 78 -14.38 -12.87 -19.07
C LYS A 78 -15.62 -13.22 -19.90
N HIS A 79 -15.85 -12.49 -20.99
CA HIS A 79 -16.65 -13.01 -22.09
C HIS A 79 -15.87 -14.17 -22.70
N GLN A 80 -16.22 -15.39 -22.30
CA GLN A 80 -16.00 -16.62 -23.08
C GLN A 80 -17.30 -16.98 -23.77
#